data_AF-A0A9X8E1B4-F1
#
_entry.id   AF-A0A9X8E1B4-F1
#
_cell.length_a   1.000
_cell.length_b   1.000
_cell.length_c   1.000
_cell.angle_alpha   90.00
_cell.angle_beta   90.00
_cell.angle_gamma   90.00
#
_symmetry.space_group_name_H-M   'P 1'
#
loop_
_entity.id
_entity.type
_entity.pdbx_description
1 polymer ?
#
loop_
_entity_poly.entity_id
_entity_poly.type
_entity_poly.pdbx_seq_one_letter_code
_entity_poly.pdbx_strand_id
1 'polypeptide(L)'
;HFEPNRYVTLFLYLNDVDEGGETVFPYSKERLVTGIERQGMDECSEGLAVPPTKLHMSLFYGQTGDNKLDPKSLHGGCPPAKGVKCTYSVKWLIHH
;
A
#
# COMPACT_ATOMS: atom_id res chain seq x y z
N HIS A 1 2.47 9.88 -27.37
CA HIS A 1 2.44 10.48 -26.02
C HIS A 1 3.08 9.49 -25.07
N PHE A 2 4.09 9.90 -24.31
CA PHE A 2 4.68 9.10 -23.24
C PHE A 2 3.97 9.47 -21.93
N GLU A 3 3.44 8.48 -21.22
CA GLU A 3 2.91 8.65 -19.88
C GLU A 3 3.92 8.10 -18.87
N PRO A 4 4.65 8.95 -18.13
CA PRO A 4 5.60 8.49 -17.12
C PRO A 4 4.87 7.67 -16.06
N ASN A 5 5.36 6.45 -15.81
CA ASN A 5 4.80 5.55 -14.82
C ASN A 5 5.78 5.27 -13.69
N ARG A 6 5.25 4.96 -12.51
CA ARG A 6 6.04 4.67 -11.30
C ARG A 6 6.47 3.22 -11.33
N TYR A 7 7.78 2.98 -11.41
CA TYR A 7 8.34 1.64 -11.37
C TYR A 7 8.24 1.03 -9.98
N VAL A 8 8.67 1.79 -8.99
CA VAL A 8 8.76 1.35 -7.60
C VAL A 8 8.22 2.44 -6.71
N THR A 9 7.53 2.04 -5.64
CA THR A 9 7.11 2.94 -4.57
C THR A 9 7.57 2.38 -3.23
N LEU A 10 8.12 3.25 -2.39
CA LEU A 10 8.46 2.98 -1.00
C LEU A 10 7.63 3.87 -0.09
N PHE A 11 6.93 3.28 0.86
CA PHE A 11 6.28 3.97 1.96
C PHE A 11 7.06 3.74 3.24
N LEU A 12 7.51 4.82 3.87
CA LEU A 12 8.11 4.81 5.20
C LEU A 12 7.08 5.32 6.21
N TYR A 13 6.79 4.54 7.24
CA TYR A 13 5.87 4.92 8.31
C TYR A 13 6.64 5.73 9.38
N LEU A 14 6.23 6.97 9.60
CA LEU A 14 6.94 7.91 10.48
C LEU A 14 6.51 7.78 11.96
N ASN A 15 5.39 7.13 12.20
CA ASN A 15 4.85 6.85 13.53
C ASN A 15 4.00 5.58 13.54
N ASP A 16 3.76 5.06 14.74
CA ASP A 16 2.78 4.00 14.98
C ASP A 16 1.37 4.58 14.95
N VAL A 17 0.40 3.77 14.52
CA VAL A 17 -1.04 4.05 14.65
C VAL A 17 -1.65 2.98 15.53
N ASP A 18 -2.41 3.40 16.54
CA ASP A 18 -3.00 2.50 17.54
C ASP A 18 -4.00 1.52 16.92
N GLU A 19 -4.87 2.02 16.02
CA GLU A 19 -5.94 1.23 15.40
C GLU A 19 -6.24 1.72 13.97
N GLY A 20 -6.35 0.77 13.03
CA GLY A 20 -6.55 1.04 11.62
C GLY A 20 -5.31 1.62 10.94
N GLY A 21 -5.51 2.40 9.87
CA GLY A 21 -4.41 3.10 9.20
C GLY A 21 -3.53 2.22 8.32
N GLU A 22 -3.90 0.96 8.05
CA GLU A 22 -3.10 0.06 7.23
C GLU A 22 -2.88 0.60 5.81
N THR A 23 -1.76 0.23 5.20
CA THR A 23 -1.63 0.27 3.74
C THR A 23 -2.17 -1.03 3.19
N VAL A 24 -3.23 -0.96 2.39
CA VAL A 24 -3.91 -2.14 1.86
C VAL A 24 -3.61 -2.36 0.39
N PHE A 25 -3.51 -3.63 -0.03
CA PHE A 25 -3.32 -4.11 -1.39
C PHE A 25 -4.42 -5.13 -1.70
N PRO A 26 -5.61 -4.69 -2.15
CA PRO A 26 -6.81 -5.54 -2.21
C PRO A 26 -6.69 -6.73 -3.17
N TYR A 27 -5.84 -6.62 -4.20
CA TYR A 27 -5.60 -7.70 -5.17
C TYR A 27 -4.41 -8.61 -4.81
N SER A 28 -3.66 -8.30 -3.74
CA SER A 28 -2.61 -9.17 -3.22
C SER A 28 -3.21 -10.17 -2.24
N LYS A 29 -3.81 -11.25 -2.77
CA LYS A 29 -4.61 -12.22 -2.00
C LYS A 29 -3.82 -13.40 -1.43
N GLU A 30 -2.48 -13.35 -1.45
CA GLU A 30 -1.62 -14.44 -0.95
C GLU A 30 -1.55 -14.50 0.60
N ARG A 31 -2.44 -13.78 1.29
CA ARG A 31 -2.47 -13.69 2.75
C ARG A 31 -3.11 -14.93 3.38
N LEU A 32 -2.50 -15.44 4.44
CA LEU A 32 -3.00 -16.57 5.25
C LEU A 32 -4.20 -16.21 6.16
N VAL A 33 -4.50 -14.92 6.33
CA VAL A 33 -5.55 -14.42 7.23
C VAL A 33 -6.65 -13.78 6.39
N THR A 34 -7.87 -14.31 6.50
CA THR A 34 -9.07 -13.88 5.75
C THR A 34 -10.21 -13.58 6.73
N GLY A 35 -11.29 -12.93 6.25
CA GLY A 35 -12.48 -12.64 7.07
C GLY A 35 -12.30 -11.52 8.10
N ILE A 36 -11.37 -10.58 7.85
CA ILE A 36 -11.24 -9.38 8.68
C ILE A 36 -12.12 -8.29 8.08
N GLU A 37 -13.14 -7.88 8.83
CA GLU A 37 -13.98 -6.73 8.48
C GLU A 37 -13.40 -5.45 9.06
N ARG A 38 -13.17 -4.44 8.21
CA ARG A 38 -12.74 -3.09 8.60
C ARG A 38 -13.76 -2.07 8.10
N GLN A 39 -13.93 -0.98 8.86
CA GLN A 39 -14.88 0.08 8.52
C GLN A 39 -14.20 1.20 7.72
N GLY A 40 -15.02 1.95 6.97
CA GLY A 40 -14.62 3.20 6.30
C GLY A 40 -14.14 3.06 4.86
N MET A 41 -13.69 1.86 4.45
CA MET A 41 -13.32 1.57 3.05
C MET A 41 -13.34 0.04 2.84
N ASP A 42 -14.17 -0.46 1.91
CA ASP A 42 -14.39 -1.91 1.72
C ASP A 42 -13.10 -2.65 1.35
N GLU A 43 -12.22 -2.01 0.58
CA GLU A 43 -10.92 -2.56 0.20
C GLU A 43 -10.02 -2.86 1.40
N CYS A 44 -10.26 -2.23 2.56
CA CYS A 44 -9.52 -2.51 3.78
C CYS A 44 -9.79 -3.91 4.35
N SER A 45 -10.89 -4.55 3.97
CA SER A 45 -11.20 -5.93 4.33
C SER A 45 -10.59 -6.94 3.36
N GLU A 46 -9.96 -6.48 2.27
CA GLU A 46 -9.46 -7.33 1.18
C GLU A 46 -7.92 -7.39 1.13
N GLY A 47 -7.41 -8.57 0.76
CA GLY A 47 -5.99 -8.77 0.43
C GLY A 47 -5.00 -8.47 1.57
N LEU A 48 -3.80 -8.03 1.18
CA LEU A 48 -2.71 -7.72 2.09
C LEU A 48 -2.93 -6.35 2.74
N ALA A 49 -2.98 -6.30 4.07
CA ALA A 49 -3.00 -5.05 4.83
C ALA A 49 -1.75 -4.97 5.72
N VAL A 50 -0.96 -3.92 5.54
CA VAL A 50 0.28 -3.69 6.27
C VAL A 50 0.04 -2.59 7.32
N PRO A 51 0.12 -2.89 8.63
CA PRO A 51 -0.05 -1.88 9.66
C PRO A 51 1.10 -0.86 9.64
N PRO A 52 0.83 0.42 9.93
CA PRO A 52 1.85 1.44 10.02
C PRO A 52 2.60 1.29 11.35
N THR A 53 3.77 0.67 11.30
CA THR A 53 4.70 0.57 12.43
C THR A 53 5.85 1.54 12.21
N LYS A 54 6.16 2.36 13.22
CA LYS A 54 7.19 3.39 13.13
C LYS A 54 8.52 2.79 12.65
N LEU A 55 9.16 3.48 11.70
CA LEU A 55 10.40 3.07 11.02
C LEU A 55 10.31 1.82 10.13
N HIS A 56 9.14 1.17 10.02
CA HIS A 56 8.95 0.11 9.03
C HIS A 56 8.64 0.70 7.66
N MET A 57 8.85 -0.11 6.62
CA MET A 57 8.59 0.29 5.25
C MET A 57 7.86 -0.77 4.43
N SER A 58 7.06 -0.31 3.47
CA SER A 58 6.49 -1.14 2.40
C SER A 58 7.10 -0.72 1.08
N LEU A 59 7.75 -1.67 0.39
CA LEU A 59 8.33 -1.49 -0.94
C LEU A 59 7.57 -2.39 -1.92
N PHE A 60 7.13 -1.83 -3.05
CA PHE A 60 6.42 -2.59 -4.07
C PHE A 60 6.67 -2.02 -5.47
N TYR A 61 6.57 -2.91 -6.46
CA TYR A 61 6.70 -2.57 -7.87
C TYR A 61 5.31 -2.25 -8.43
N GLY A 62 5.19 -1.16 -9.19
CA GLY A 62 3.95 -0.75 -9.88
C GLY A 62 3.74 -1.44 -11.23
N GLN A 63 4.77 -2.14 -11.70
CA GLN A 63 4.80 -2.79 -13.00
C GLN A 63 5.76 -3.98 -12.98
N THR A 64 5.55 -4.88 -13.93
CA THR A 64 6.40 -6.02 -14.22
C THR A 64 7.69 -5.62 -14.95
N GLY A 65 8.63 -6.56 -15.10
CA GLY A 65 9.86 -6.34 -15.86
C GLY A 65 9.66 -6.10 -17.36
N ASP A 66 8.49 -6.45 -17.91
CA ASP A 66 8.07 -6.15 -19.29
C ASP A 66 7.21 -4.89 -19.40
N ASN A 67 7.31 -3.96 -18.44
CA ASN A 67 6.63 -2.66 -18.43
C ASN A 67 5.09 -2.72 -18.44
N LYS A 68 4.49 -3.84 -17.99
CA LYS A 68 3.04 -3.93 -17.80
C LYS A 68 2.70 -3.52 -16.37
N LEU A 69 1.64 -2.72 -16.21
CA LEU A 69 1.08 -2.42 -14.90
C LEU A 69 0.78 -3.71 -14.13
N ASP A 70 1.20 -3.78 -12.87
CA ASP A 70 0.90 -4.91 -12.00
C ASP A 70 -0.37 -4.62 -11.18
N PRO A 71 -1.52 -5.28 -11.46
CA PRO A 71 -2.74 -5.05 -10.69
C PRO A 71 -2.57 -5.34 -9.19
N LYS A 72 -1.66 -6.25 -8.81
CA LYS A 72 -1.40 -6.54 -7.38
C LYS A 72 -0.77 -5.37 -6.64
N SER A 73 -0.23 -4.39 -7.36
CA SER A 73 0.34 -3.17 -6.78
C SER A 73 -0.70 -2.10 -6.46
N LEU A 74 -1.97 -2.27 -6.85
CA LEU A 74 -3.03 -1.35 -6.45
C LEU A 74 -3.06 -1.30 -4.93
N HIS A 75 -3.00 -0.08 -4.39
CA HIS A 75 -2.92 0.13 -2.97
C HIS A 75 -3.75 1.33 -2.51
N GLY A 76 -4.16 1.28 -1.25
CA GLY A 76 -4.89 2.34 -0.57
C GLY A 76 -4.38 2.56 0.85
N GLY A 77 -4.77 3.67 1.45
CA GLY A 77 -4.56 3.92 2.87
C GLY A 77 -5.89 3.79 3.60
N CYS A 78 -6.00 2.78 4.47
CA CYS A 78 -7.17 2.63 5.31
C CYS A 78 -7.28 3.81 6.29
N PRO A 79 -8.51 4.26 6.62
CA PRO A 79 -8.69 5.30 7.62
C PRO A 79 -8.10 4.88 8.97
N PRO A 80 -7.30 5.74 9.63
CA PRO A 80 -6.96 5.54 11.04
C PRO A 80 -8.24 5.60 11.88
N ALA A 81 -8.51 4.56 12.67
CA ALA A 81 -9.60 4.58 13.63
C ALA A 81 -9.19 5.35 14.89
N LYS A 82 -7.92 5.24 15.29
CA LYS A 82 -7.36 5.98 16.44
C LYS A 82 -5.94 6.48 16.16
N GLY A 83 -5.76 7.79 16.33
CA GLY A 83 -4.48 8.47 16.10
C GLY A 83 -4.38 9.09 14.71
N VAL A 84 -3.16 9.44 14.30
CA VAL A 84 -2.86 10.05 12.99
C VAL A 84 -1.79 9.23 12.29
N LYS A 85 -1.96 8.93 11.01
CA LYS A 85 -0.96 8.25 10.19
C LYS A 85 -0.06 9.27 9.49
N CYS A 86 1.23 9.26 9.80
CA CYS A 86 2.25 10.01 9.06
C CYS A 86 3.09 9.05 8.21
N THR A 87 3.20 9.32 6.91
CA THR A 87 3.93 8.48 5.97
C THR A 87 4.72 9.34 5.01
N TYR A 88 5.95 8.93 4.69
CA TYR A 88 6.74 9.50 3.62
C TYR A 88 6.77 8.54 2.43
N SER A 89 6.54 9.05 1.22
CA SER A 89 6.53 8.23 0.01
C SER A 89 7.65 8.62 -0.96
N VAL A 90 8.46 7.65 -1.36
CA VAL A 90 9.42 7.78 -2.45
C VAL A 90 8.90 7.00 -3.65
N LYS A 91 8.96 7.63 -4.83
CA LYS A 91 8.42 7.08 -6.08
C LYS A 91 9.49 7.21 -7.16
N TRP A 92 9.90 6.08 -7.72
CA TRP A 92 10.84 6.05 -8.85
C TRP A 92 10.05 5.96 -10.14
N LEU A 93 10.30 6.90 -11.05
CA LEU A 93 9.72 6.91 -12.38
C LEU A 93 10.67 6.21 -13.35
N ILE A 94 10.13 5.41 -14.27
CA ILE A 94 10.91 4.98 -15.43
C ILE A 94 10.87 6.09 -16.48
N HIS A 95 12.03 6.34 -17.08
CA HIS A 95 12.19 7.16 -18.27
C HIS A 95 12.77 6.26 -19.36
N HIS A 96 11.99 5.98 -20.41
CA HIS A 96 12.44 5.28 -21.61
C HIS A 96 12.52 6.28 -22.75
#